data_AF-A0A5C7SDF8-F1
#
_entry.id   AF-A0A5C7SDF8-F1
#
_cell.length_a   1.000
_cell.length_b   1.000
_cell.length_c   1.000
_cell.angle_alpha   90.00
_cell.angle_beta   90.00
_cell.angle_gamma   90.00
#
_symmetry.space_group_name_H-M   'P 1'
#
loop_
_entity.id
_entity.type
_entity.pdbx_description
1 polymer ?
#
loop_
_entity_poly.entity_id
_entity_poly.type
_entity_poly.pdbx_seq_one_letter_code
_entity_poly.pdbx_strand_id
1 'polypeptide(L)'
;MQLHDTLDARPTRGDAAPSSTARFQPWLRRPLAALALFLGAAGPVVAADDYIYVVQAGDSPWNITTRYLKSIDHWPQLQQYNRIISPEAIPPGTQLRIPVGWLRSRGRPVRITDLQGQVEVLNRGVAQMLERGMTIVEGSLLRTGANGSFTLQLPDGSRSLVGPDTELRLGAARQVAASGGGQIKMELLRGYVENKVTDKRRSGGRFVIDTPSGVTAVRGTRFRVTEAGQVLRTETLEGEVELRNRAGRRIMKAGTGISAPAGQPPGAAQALLPAPRLDALPERIDRLPVSLELPAVAGAVRYRTQFAPDASFSVIESDRLASQPQARAPAELPDGEHRIRVRAIAENGLEGFDAERSIVIDARPEPPFPSQPAGGSVVTDDAPSFRWAKVADATRYHFQLATDAGFQQRVAEQDGLAEAQFTLPDGLAPGAYFWRVAVTTAAEGRGPFSDPQGFRRPPPGPQAEPPRLGVGGLELRWRASGADHRYQVQLSTDPAFATPEHDLQTDGPALSMDAPAPGVHHVRIRSLEPGNPPGPWGKPQQIEIPRDYWKTLLLVLPVLFLVL
;
A
#
# COMPACT_ATOMS: atom_id res chain seq x y z
N MET A 1 -79.00 -29.87 -9.95
CA MET A 1 -79.46 -30.54 -11.18
C MET A 1 -78.35 -31.50 -11.59
N GLN A 2 -78.56 -32.82 -11.37
CA GLN A 2 -77.63 -33.92 -11.73
C GLN A 2 -76.23 -33.87 -11.04
N LEU A 3 -75.62 -34.93 -10.45
CA LEU A 3 -75.58 -36.40 -10.68
C LEU A 3 -74.84 -36.75 -12.00
N HIS A 4 -73.94 -37.73 -12.11
CA HIS A 4 -73.36 -38.69 -11.14
C HIS A 4 -71.84 -38.84 -11.51
N ASP A 5 -71.01 -39.88 -11.30
CA ASP A 5 -71.03 -41.30 -10.84
C ASP A 5 -69.66 -41.55 -10.10
N THR A 6 -69.43 -42.42 -9.10
CA THR A 6 -69.36 -43.92 -9.01
C THR A 6 -68.21 -44.60 -9.80
N LEU A 7 -67.62 -45.75 -9.43
CA LEU A 7 -67.58 -46.59 -8.19
C LEU A 7 -66.10 -46.64 -7.68
N ASP A 8 -65.55 -47.47 -6.77
CA ASP A 8 -65.99 -48.51 -5.79
C ASP A 8 -64.94 -48.48 -4.61
N ALA A 9 -64.76 -49.37 -3.61
CA ALA A 9 -65.30 -50.69 -3.24
C ALA A 9 -65.41 -50.85 -1.70
N ARG A 10 -65.32 -52.10 -1.17
CA ARG A 10 -65.75 -52.46 0.21
C ARG A 10 -64.93 -53.59 0.89
N PRO A 11 -65.23 -54.05 2.15
CA PRO A 11 -64.18 -54.34 3.14
C PRO A 11 -64.30 -55.70 3.89
N THR A 12 -63.40 -55.91 4.88
CA THR A 12 -63.58 -56.77 6.08
C THR A 12 -62.87 -56.12 7.27
N ARG A 13 -63.39 -55.94 8.51
CA ARG A 13 -64.44 -56.57 9.37
C ARG A 13 -63.86 -57.51 10.46
N GLY A 14 -64.34 -57.35 11.69
CA GLY A 14 -63.87 -57.96 12.94
C GLY A 14 -63.66 -56.84 13.98
N ASP A 15 -64.61 -56.48 14.85
CA ASP A 15 -65.19 -57.22 16.00
C ASP A 15 -64.16 -57.37 17.15
N ALA A 16 -64.44 -57.05 18.43
CA ALA A 16 -65.69 -56.65 19.09
C ALA A 16 -65.48 -55.60 20.22
N ALA A 17 -66.56 -55.18 20.87
CA ALA A 17 -66.60 -54.24 22.02
C ALA A 17 -67.02 -55.01 23.31
N PRO A 18 -67.50 -54.40 24.43
CA PRO A 18 -67.47 -53.01 24.92
C PRO A 18 -67.08 -52.92 26.43
N SER A 19 -67.47 -51.82 27.11
CA SER A 19 -67.83 -51.72 28.55
C SER A 19 -66.72 -51.78 29.63
N SER A 20 -66.83 -51.11 30.79
CA SER A 20 -67.68 -49.98 31.23
C SER A 20 -67.26 -49.43 32.61
N THR A 21 -67.60 -48.16 32.92
CA THR A 21 -68.01 -47.56 34.23
C THR A 21 -67.51 -48.14 35.58
N ALA A 22 -67.23 -47.36 36.64
CA ALA A 22 -67.18 -45.90 36.89
C ALA A 22 -66.74 -45.66 38.37
N ARG A 23 -66.99 -44.44 38.90
CA ARG A 23 -66.84 -43.94 40.29
C ARG A 23 -65.41 -43.40 40.60
N PHE A 24 -65.20 -42.22 41.21
CA PHE A 24 -65.71 -41.62 42.47
C PHE A 24 -65.30 -42.45 43.71
N GLN A 25 -64.75 -41.92 44.81
CA GLN A 25 -64.67 -40.55 45.36
C GLN A 25 -63.27 -40.21 45.93
N PRO A 26 -62.98 -38.93 46.30
CA PRO A 26 -61.74 -38.53 46.96
C PRO A 26 -61.84 -38.49 48.50
N TRP A 27 -60.70 -38.57 49.20
CA TRP A 27 -60.49 -38.07 50.59
C TRP A 27 -59.01 -37.60 50.73
N LEU A 28 -58.71 -36.36 51.14
CA LEU A 28 -58.80 -35.72 52.47
C LEU A 28 -57.59 -36.00 53.41
N ARG A 29 -56.67 -35.02 53.51
CA ARG A 29 -56.08 -34.55 54.79
C ARG A 29 -55.34 -33.21 54.62
N ARG A 30 -55.46 -32.37 55.65
CA ARG A 30 -54.86 -31.05 55.96
C ARG A 30 -54.42 -31.11 57.45
N PRO A 31 -53.74 -30.11 58.07
CA PRO A 31 -52.92 -29.00 57.58
C PRO A 31 -51.55 -28.90 58.33
N LEU A 32 -50.94 -27.69 58.36
CA LEU A 32 -50.03 -27.10 59.38
C LEU A 32 -48.50 -27.01 59.16
N ALA A 33 -48.10 -25.79 58.75
CA ALA A 33 -47.19 -24.86 59.47
C ALA A 33 -45.63 -24.98 59.43
N ALA A 34 -45.01 -23.82 59.71
CA ALA A 34 -43.62 -23.55 60.13
C ALA A 34 -42.48 -23.39 59.09
N LEU A 35 -42.34 -22.17 58.57
CA LEU A 35 -41.18 -21.26 58.80
C LEU A 35 -39.72 -21.83 58.77
N ALA A 36 -38.99 -21.63 57.66
CA ALA A 36 -37.52 -21.43 57.55
C ALA A 36 -37.10 -21.46 56.05
N LEU A 37 -36.06 -20.80 55.54
CA LEU A 37 -35.28 -19.64 55.99
C LEU A 37 -34.73 -18.90 54.75
N PHE A 38 -34.04 -17.76 54.90
CA PHE A 38 -33.24 -17.16 53.83
C PHE A 38 -32.15 -18.12 53.32
N LEU A 39 -32.02 -18.27 51.99
CA LEU A 39 -30.80 -18.79 51.39
C LEU A 39 -30.46 -18.10 50.05
N GLY A 40 -29.39 -17.31 50.10
CA GLY A 40 -28.42 -17.18 49.02
C GLY A 40 -28.89 -16.64 47.68
N ALA A 41 -28.93 -15.31 47.55
CA ALA A 41 -28.65 -14.68 46.26
C ALA A 41 -27.17 -14.95 45.90
N ALA A 42 -26.91 -16.10 45.27
CA ALA A 42 -25.59 -16.49 44.79
C ALA A 42 -25.20 -15.64 43.57
N GLY A 43 -24.81 -14.38 43.83
CA GLY A 43 -24.11 -13.57 42.84
C GLY A 43 -22.88 -14.33 42.31
N PRO A 44 -22.52 -14.14 41.02
CA PRO A 44 -21.47 -14.94 40.41
C PRO A 44 -20.16 -14.74 41.18
N VAL A 45 -19.67 -15.82 41.79
CA VAL A 45 -18.30 -15.88 42.30
C VAL A 45 -17.39 -15.77 41.10
N VAL A 46 -16.96 -14.53 40.80
CA VAL A 46 -15.91 -14.26 39.83
C VAL A 46 -14.71 -15.06 40.31
N ALA A 47 -14.30 -16.07 39.52
CA ALA A 47 -13.14 -16.88 39.84
C ALA A 47 -11.94 -15.93 40.04
N ALA A 48 -11.49 -15.83 41.28
CA ALA A 48 -10.40 -14.94 41.63
C ALA A 48 -9.13 -15.47 40.99
N ASP A 49 -8.48 -14.64 40.19
CA ASP A 49 -7.12 -14.91 39.75
C ASP A 49 -6.21 -14.90 40.98
N ASP A 50 -5.55 -16.03 41.24
CA ASP A 50 -4.55 -16.14 42.29
C ASP A 50 -3.18 -15.75 41.77
N TYR A 51 -2.53 -14.83 42.48
CA TYR A 51 -1.08 -14.65 42.40
C TYR A 51 -0.40 -15.70 43.30
N ILE A 52 0.60 -16.41 42.77
CA ILE A 52 1.40 -17.35 43.57
C ILE A 52 2.61 -16.62 44.13
N TYR A 53 2.60 -16.38 45.44
CA TYR A 53 3.73 -15.88 46.21
C TYR A 53 4.57 -17.05 46.74
N VAL A 54 5.90 -16.91 46.70
CA VAL A 54 6.82 -17.88 47.28
C VAL A 54 7.35 -17.31 48.60
N VAL A 55 7.03 -17.99 49.70
CA VAL A 55 7.36 -17.59 51.08
C VAL A 55 8.88 -17.52 51.27
N GLN A 56 9.34 -16.42 51.86
CA GLN A 56 10.74 -16.17 52.22
C GLN A 56 10.98 -16.46 53.70
N ALA A 57 12.25 -16.52 54.12
CA ALA A 57 12.59 -16.72 55.53
C ALA A 57 12.08 -15.54 56.38
N GLY A 58 11.25 -15.85 57.39
CA GLY A 58 10.63 -14.85 58.27
C GLY A 58 9.33 -14.22 57.75
N ASP A 59 8.77 -14.70 56.63
CA ASP A 59 7.44 -14.28 56.19
C ASP A 59 6.30 -14.93 57.02
N SER A 60 5.23 -14.17 57.25
CA SER A 60 4.01 -14.58 57.95
C SER A 60 2.78 -13.98 57.24
N PRO A 61 1.54 -14.48 57.47
CA PRO A 61 0.35 -13.91 56.84
C PRO A 61 0.19 -12.42 57.17
N TRP A 62 0.57 -12.01 58.38
CA TRP A 62 0.56 -10.62 58.83
C TRP A 62 1.53 -9.73 58.04
N ASN A 63 2.79 -10.13 57.90
CA ASN A 63 3.79 -9.28 57.24
C ASN A 63 3.64 -9.28 55.70
N ILE A 64 3.22 -10.40 55.09
CA ILE A 64 2.81 -10.48 53.68
C ILE A 64 1.62 -9.54 53.42
N THR A 65 0.61 -9.55 54.29
CA THR A 65 -0.57 -8.67 54.17
C THR A 65 -0.19 -7.19 54.31
N THR A 66 0.62 -6.85 55.32
CA THR A 66 1.13 -5.50 55.54
C THR A 66 1.91 -4.98 54.32
N ARG A 67 2.77 -5.83 53.74
CA ARG A 67 3.69 -5.50 52.64
C ARG A 67 2.98 -5.38 51.28
N TYR A 68 1.98 -6.23 51.00
CA TYR A 68 1.43 -6.38 49.64
C TYR A 68 -0.08 -6.25 49.47
N LEU A 69 -0.92 -6.37 50.52
CA LEU A 69 -2.37 -6.39 50.38
C LEU A 69 -3.00 -5.00 50.64
N LYS A 70 -4.28 -4.81 50.26
CA LYS A 70 -4.98 -3.51 50.30
C LYS A 70 -5.26 -3.00 51.71
N SER A 71 -5.65 -3.89 52.62
CA SER A 71 -5.80 -3.62 54.06
C SER A 71 -5.21 -4.77 54.87
N ILE A 72 -4.79 -4.48 56.12
CA ILE A 72 -4.33 -5.50 57.07
C ILE A 72 -5.43 -6.52 57.41
N ASP A 73 -6.70 -6.13 57.29
CA ASP A 73 -7.88 -6.97 57.56
C ASP A 73 -8.01 -8.21 56.65
N HIS A 74 -7.11 -8.39 55.68
CA HIS A 74 -7.04 -9.57 54.82
C HIS A 74 -6.17 -10.70 55.39
N TRP A 75 -5.46 -10.50 56.51
CA TRP A 75 -4.53 -11.50 57.03
C TRP A 75 -5.21 -12.82 57.49
N PRO A 76 -6.40 -12.82 58.15
CA PRO A 76 -7.06 -14.05 58.55
C PRO A 76 -7.60 -14.85 57.35
N GLN A 77 -8.13 -14.15 56.35
CA GLN A 77 -8.63 -14.76 55.11
C GLN A 77 -7.46 -15.30 54.29
N LEU A 78 -6.29 -14.65 54.28
CA LEU A 78 -5.08 -15.17 53.63
C LEU A 78 -4.61 -16.47 54.29
N GLN A 79 -4.64 -16.56 55.62
CA GLN A 79 -4.40 -17.80 56.36
C GLN A 79 -5.44 -18.87 56.00
N GLN A 80 -6.73 -18.54 56.06
CA GLN A 80 -7.83 -19.48 55.82
C GLN A 80 -7.83 -20.02 54.38
N TYR A 81 -7.62 -19.14 53.40
CA TYR A 81 -7.59 -19.47 51.96
C TYR A 81 -6.48 -20.46 51.62
N ASN A 82 -5.31 -20.31 52.27
CA ASN A 82 -4.15 -21.18 52.11
C ASN A 82 -4.08 -22.32 53.13
N ARG A 83 -5.05 -22.43 54.05
CA ARG A 83 -5.11 -23.44 55.12
C ARG A 83 -3.84 -23.47 56.00
N ILE A 84 -3.28 -22.28 56.28
CA ILE A 84 -2.02 -22.16 57.03
C ILE A 84 -2.24 -22.54 58.50
N ILE A 85 -1.60 -23.61 58.94
CA ILE A 85 -1.73 -24.16 60.29
C ILE A 85 -0.95 -23.30 61.30
N SER A 86 0.27 -22.90 60.96
CA SER A 86 1.20 -22.15 61.84
C SER A 86 1.58 -20.80 61.20
N PRO A 87 0.88 -19.69 61.52
CA PRO A 87 1.11 -18.38 60.90
C PRO A 87 2.52 -17.81 61.10
N GLU A 88 3.16 -18.13 62.22
CA GLU A 88 4.46 -17.57 62.62
C GLU A 88 5.65 -18.34 62.03
N ALA A 89 5.42 -19.53 61.45
CA ALA A 89 6.44 -20.45 61.00
C ALA A 89 6.05 -21.15 59.68
N ILE A 90 5.80 -20.37 58.63
CA ILE A 90 5.55 -20.92 57.29
C ILE A 90 6.90 -21.36 56.68
N PRO A 91 7.05 -22.59 56.17
CA PRO A 91 8.30 -23.04 55.56
C PRO A 91 8.69 -22.18 54.34
N PRO A 92 9.94 -21.70 54.23
CA PRO A 92 10.43 -21.02 53.02
C PRO A 92 10.27 -21.90 51.77
N GLY A 93 9.95 -21.28 50.64
CA GLY A 93 9.59 -21.98 49.40
C GLY A 93 8.12 -22.39 49.30
N THR A 94 7.33 -22.31 50.38
CA THR A 94 5.88 -22.54 50.34
C THR A 94 5.19 -21.63 49.33
N GLN A 95 4.31 -22.18 48.50
CA GLN A 95 3.54 -21.43 47.51
C GLN A 95 2.18 -21.00 48.08
N LEU A 96 2.04 -19.72 48.41
CA LEU A 96 0.78 -19.12 48.85
C LEU A 96 0.03 -18.52 47.68
N ARG A 97 -1.26 -18.79 47.60
CA ARG A 97 -2.21 -18.18 46.68
C ARG A 97 -2.79 -16.92 47.29
N ILE A 98 -2.65 -15.80 46.59
CA ILE A 98 -3.17 -14.50 47.00
C ILE A 98 -4.15 -14.02 45.93
N PRO A 99 -5.46 -13.97 46.22
CA PRO A 99 -6.44 -13.39 45.31
C PRO A 99 -6.04 -11.99 44.87
N VAL A 100 -5.91 -11.78 43.56
CA VAL A 100 -5.41 -10.51 42.96
C VAL A 100 -6.31 -9.32 43.30
N GLY A 101 -7.59 -9.58 43.61
CA GLY A 101 -8.51 -8.58 44.15
C GLY A 101 -8.08 -7.98 45.49
N TRP A 102 -7.28 -8.68 46.30
CA TRP A 102 -6.76 -8.22 47.59
C TRP A 102 -5.41 -7.51 47.49
N LEU A 103 -4.64 -7.72 46.42
CA LEU A 103 -3.31 -7.11 46.25
C LEU A 103 -3.40 -5.59 46.06
N ARG A 104 -2.46 -4.86 46.69
CA ARG A 104 -2.37 -3.40 46.58
C ARG A 104 -1.86 -3.03 45.19
N SER A 105 -2.58 -2.16 44.49
CA SER A 105 -2.20 -1.62 43.19
C SER A 105 -1.70 -0.18 43.35
N ARG A 106 -0.57 0.18 42.74
CA ARG A 106 -0.12 1.58 42.65
C ARG A 106 -0.25 2.07 41.21
N GLY A 107 -0.80 3.28 41.03
CA GLY A 107 -0.78 3.95 39.73
C GLY A 107 0.65 4.13 39.23
N ARG A 108 0.86 3.94 37.93
CA ARG A 108 2.15 4.09 37.27
C ARG A 108 1.97 4.88 35.98
N PRO A 109 2.90 5.77 35.63
CA PRO A 109 2.81 6.55 34.40
C PRO A 109 2.86 5.65 33.16
N VAL A 110 1.97 5.90 32.21
CA VAL A 110 2.11 5.41 30.83
C VAL A 110 2.97 6.41 30.08
N ARG A 111 3.82 5.96 29.15
CA ARG A 111 4.66 6.86 28.33
C ARG A 111 4.30 6.75 26.85
N ILE A 112 4.30 7.88 26.16
CA ILE A 112 4.42 7.92 24.69
C ILE A 112 5.87 7.55 24.35
N THR A 113 6.11 6.46 23.62
CA THR A 113 7.49 6.16 23.14
C THR A 113 7.77 6.83 21.81
N ASP A 114 6.76 6.82 20.93
CA ASP A 114 6.85 7.24 19.53
C ASP A 114 5.49 7.83 19.12
N LEU A 115 5.52 8.81 18.22
CA LEU A 115 4.33 9.50 17.71
C LEU A 115 4.59 10.09 16.32
N GLN A 116 3.52 10.30 15.55
CA GLN A 116 3.54 10.95 14.25
C GLN A 116 2.21 11.65 13.94
N GLY A 117 2.27 12.72 13.15
CA GLY A 117 1.10 13.49 12.72
C GLY A 117 0.41 14.26 13.85
N GLN A 118 -0.85 14.62 13.64
CA GLN A 118 -1.63 15.35 14.64
C GLN A 118 -2.13 14.39 15.73
N VAL A 119 -1.60 14.58 16.95
CA VAL A 119 -1.90 13.75 18.12
C VAL A 119 -2.02 14.61 19.37
N GLU A 120 -3.10 14.43 20.15
CA GLU A 120 -3.42 15.29 21.29
C GLU A 120 -3.88 14.52 22.54
N VAL A 121 -3.80 15.18 23.70
CA VAL A 121 -4.37 14.74 24.96
C VAL A 121 -5.25 15.82 25.59
N LEU A 122 -6.46 15.44 25.98
CA LEU A 122 -7.35 16.23 26.82
C LEU A 122 -7.16 15.81 28.28
N ASN A 123 -6.51 16.69 29.06
CA ASN A 123 -6.29 16.54 30.49
C ASN A 123 -7.19 17.54 31.24
N ARG A 124 -8.18 17.03 31.98
CA ARG A 124 -9.16 17.85 32.74
C ARG A 124 -9.88 18.94 31.91
N GLY A 125 -10.04 18.70 30.60
CA GLY A 125 -10.68 19.62 29.66
C GLY A 125 -9.71 20.54 28.88
N VAL A 126 -8.43 20.61 29.27
CA VAL A 126 -7.39 21.32 28.52
C VAL A 126 -6.79 20.38 27.47
N ALA A 127 -6.78 20.79 26.21
CA ALA A 127 -6.11 20.09 25.12
C ALA A 127 -4.62 20.48 25.05
N GLN A 128 -3.75 19.51 24.79
CA GLN A 128 -2.31 19.68 24.56
C GLN A 128 -1.87 18.70 23.46
N MET A 129 -0.93 19.09 22.59
CA MET A 129 -0.29 18.13 21.68
C MET A 129 0.52 17.09 22.46
N LEU A 130 0.62 15.86 21.96
CA LEU A 130 1.48 14.84 22.55
C LEU A 130 2.94 15.02 22.14
N GLU A 131 3.85 14.79 23.08
CA GLU A 131 5.30 14.84 22.86
C GLU A 131 5.96 13.48 23.13
N ARG A 132 7.11 13.23 22.50
CA ARG A 132 7.87 11.98 22.69
C ARG A 132 8.38 11.90 24.13
N GLY A 133 8.12 10.78 24.82
CA GLY A 133 8.44 10.60 26.24
C GLY A 133 7.40 11.19 27.21
N MET A 134 6.37 11.89 26.72
CA MET A 134 5.31 12.45 27.56
C MET A 134 4.62 11.37 28.39
N THR A 135 4.29 11.73 29.64
CA THR A 135 3.62 10.85 30.60
C THR A 135 2.12 11.07 30.58
N ILE A 136 1.36 9.99 30.39
CA ILE A 136 -0.11 9.97 30.42
C ILE A 136 -0.59 9.38 31.75
N VAL A 137 -1.68 9.93 32.28
CA VAL A 137 -2.25 9.60 33.61
C VAL A 137 -3.66 9.02 33.48
N GLU A 138 -4.14 8.39 34.55
CA GLU A 138 -5.51 7.85 34.57
C GLU A 138 -6.55 8.98 34.39
N GLY A 139 -7.53 8.74 33.52
CA GLY A 139 -8.58 9.68 33.13
C GLY A 139 -8.32 10.47 31.83
N SER A 140 -7.05 10.60 31.40
CA SER A 140 -6.67 11.30 30.16
C SER A 140 -7.40 10.74 28.93
N LEU A 141 -7.92 11.64 28.07
CA LEU A 141 -8.44 11.28 26.74
C LEU A 141 -7.38 11.61 25.69
N LEU A 142 -6.96 10.60 24.93
CA LEU A 142 -6.00 10.72 23.82
C LEU A 142 -6.74 10.71 22.49
N ARG A 143 -6.24 11.46 21.50
CA ARG A 143 -6.85 11.53 20.17
C ARG A 143 -5.81 11.58 19.05
N THR A 144 -6.19 11.06 17.89
CA THR A 144 -5.41 11.11 16.65
C THR A 144 -6.25 11.67 15.50
N GLY A 145 -5.60 12.43 14.60
CA GLY A 145 -6.20 12.81 13.30
C GLY A 145 -6.03 11.72 12.24
N ALA A 146 -6.43 12.02 10.99
CA ALA A 146 -6.39 11.08 9.86
C ALA A 146 -4.97 10.61 9.46
N ASN A 147 -3.93 11.37 9.81
CA ASN A 147 -2.51 10.98 9.68
C ASN A 147 -1.82 10.82 11.05
N GLY A 148 -2.59 10.72 12.14
CA GLY A 148 -2.06 10.68 13.51
C GLY A 148 -1.85 9.25 14.02
N SER A 149 -0.72 8.99 14.65
CA SER A 149 -0.47 7.72 15.36
C SER A 149 0.49 7.89 16.53
N PHE A 150 0.41 7.01 17.53
CA PHE A 150 1.37 6.96 18.64
C PHE A 150 1.41 5.61 19.34
N THR A 151 2.54 5.26 19.97
CA THR A 151 2.65 4.06 20.81
C THR A 151 2.69 4.40 22.30
N LEU A 152 1.79 3.77 23.05
CA LEU A 152 1.81 3.71 24.51
C LEU A 152 2.71 2.57 24.99
N GLN A 153 3.69 2.87 25.85
CA GLN A 153 4.40 1.88 26.66
C GLN A 153 3.78 1.85 28.06
N LEU A 154 3.23 0.69 28.41
CA LEU A 154 2.45 0.48 29.64
C LEU A 154 3.31 -0.04 30.80
N PRO A 155 2.91 0.17 32.08
CA PRO A 155 3.69 -0.19 33.27
C PRO A 155 4.03 -1.67 33.49
N ASP A 156 3.36 -2.55 32.75
CA ASP A 156 3.58 -3.99 32.77
C ASP A 156 4.56 -4.48 31.69
N GLY A 157 4.96 -3.60 30.76
CA GLY A 157 5.77 -3.93 29.58
C GLY A 157 4.96 -4.01 28.28
N SER A 158 3.62 -4.02 28.36
CA SER A 158 2.74 -4.10 27.19
C SER A 158 2.84 -2.83 26.33
N ARG A 159 2.63 -2.98 25.02
CA ARG A 159 2.58 -1.86 24.07
C ARG A 159 1.23 -1.80 23.35
N SER A 160 0.76 -0.57 23.12
CA SER A 160 -0.46 -0.28 22.37
C SER A 160 -0.18 0.82 21.34
N LEU A 161 -0.15 0.45 20.07
CA LEU A 161 -0.10 1.37 18.94
C LEU A 161 -1.53 1.87 18.67
N VAL A 162 -1.72 3.18 18.74
CA VAL A 162 -2.97 3.87 18.44
C VAL A 162 -2.88 4.43 17.03
N GLY A 163 -3.81 4.05 16.17
CA GLY A 163 -3.82 4.46 14.75
C GLY A 163 -4.60 5.76 14.50
N PRO A 164 -4.82 6.11 13.22
CA PRO A 164 -5.59 7.29 12.82
C PRO A 164 -7.04 7.34 13.34
N ASP A 165 -7.61 8.55 13.33
CA ASP A 165 -9.02 8.86 13.64
C ASP A 165 -9.58 8.22 14.92
N THR A 166 -8.72 8.07 15.93
CA THR A 166 -8.97 7.31 17.15
C THR A 166 -9.17 8.20 18.36
N GLU A 167 -10.11 7.85 19.23
CA GLU A 167 -10.31 8.49 20.54
C GLU A 167 -10.25 7.42 21.65
N LEU A 168 -9.23 7.52 22.50
CA LEU A 168 -8.86 6.49 23.48
C LEU A 168 -8.66 7.13 24.87
N ARG A 169 -9.49 6.75 25.84
CA ARG A 169 -9.28 7.18 27.25
C ARG A 169 -8.47 6.13 28.01
N LEU A 170 -7.47 6.59 28.77
CA LEU A 170 -6.72 5.75 29.69
C LEU A 170 -7.50 5.60 31.02
N GLY A 171 -8.29 4.54 31.16
CA GLY A 171 -9.12 4.30 32.33
C GLY A 171 -8.33 3.91 33.59
N ALA A 172 -7.33 3.04 33.46
CA ALA A 172 -6.43 2.65 34.55
C ALA A 172 -5.07 2.16 34.03
N ALA A 173 -4.01 2.48 34.77
CA ALA A 173 -2.63 2.07 34.49
C ALA A 173 -1.89 1.79 35.81
N ARG A 174 -2.14 0.61 36.40
CA ARG A 174 -1.66 0.28 37.75
C ARG A 174 -0.76 -0.93 37.74
N GLN A 175 0.26 -0.92 38.61
CA GLN A 175 1.12 -2.07 38.87
C GLN A 175 0.73 -2.73 40.19
N VAL A 176 0.57 -4.05 40.16
CA VAL A 176 0.19 -4.88 41.30
C VAL A 176 1.42 -5.20 42.16
N ALA A 177 1.29 -5.04 43.48
CA ALA A 177 2.34 -5.34 44.45
C ALA A 177 2.67 -6.85 44.50
N ALA A 178 3.89 -7.18 44.95
CA ALA A 178 4.55 -8.49 44.85
C ALA A 178 4.78 -9.02 43.42
N SER A 179 3.79 -8.92 42.53
CA SER A 179 3.76 -9.69 41.29
C SER A 179 4.35 -8.99 40.06
N GLY A 180 4.40 -7.66 40.03
CA GLY A 180 4.83 -6.89 38.86
C GLY A 180 3.88 -6.97 37.66
N GLY A 181 2.65 -7.46 37.87
CA GLY A 181 1.58 -7.49 36.89
C GLY A 181 0.90 -6.13 36.70
N GLY A 182 0.33 -5.90 35.51
CA GLY A 182 -0.47 -4.71 35.22
C GLY A 182 -1.96 -4.93 35.52
N GLN A 183 -2.62 -3.90 36.05
CA GLN A 183 -4.06 -3.71 35.90
C GLN A 183 -4.22 -2.55 34.92
N ILE A 184 -4.38 -2.89 33.64
CA ILE A 184 -4.52 -1.94 32.54
C ILE A 184 -5.99 -1.94 32.09
N LYS A 185 -6.59 -0.75 32.05
CA LYS A 185 -7.88 -0.51 31.43
C LYS A 185 -7.78 0.65 30.45
N MET A 186 -8.19 0.42 29.21
CA MET A 186 -8.39 1.49 28.22
C MET A 186 -9.86 1.50 27.78
N GLU A 187 -10.32 2.65 27.32
CA GLU A 187 -11.69 2.90 26.85
C GLU A 187 -11.59 3.47 25.42
N LEU A 188 -11.77 2.61 24.42
CA LEU A 188 -11.73 2.97 23.01
C LEU A 188 -13.12 3.45 22.58
N LEU A 189 -13.27 4.74 22.33
CA LEU A 189 -14.54 5.38 22.00
C LEU A 189 -14.87 5.27 20.51
N ARG A 190 -13.83 5.39 19.66
CA ARG A 190 -13.83 5.11 18.22
C ARG A 190 -12.39 4.90 17.73
N GLY A 191 -12.21 4.24 16.59
CA GLY A 191 -10.92 4.09 15.92
C GLY A 191 -10.25 2.74 16.17
N TYR A 192 -8.92 2.71 16.13
CA TYR A 192 -8.09 1.50 16.00
C TYR A 192 -6.95 1.45 17.02
N VAL A 193 -6.77 0.30 17.69
CA VAL A 193 -5.60 0.02 18.55
C VAL A 193 -5.03 -1.37 18.28
N GLU A 194 -3.73 -1.45 17.99
CA GLU A 194 -2.96 -2.70 17.92
C GLU A 194 -2.20 -2.91 19.23
N ASN A 195 -2.33 -4.09 19.83
CA ASN A 195 -1.87 -4.36 21.19
C ASN A 195 -0.95 -5.57 21.22
N LYS A 196 0.23 -5.41 21.84
CA LYS A 196 1.16 -6.49 22.19
C LYS A 196 1.29 -6.56 23.71
N VAL A 197 0.50 -7.44 24.32
CA VAL A 197 0.39 -7.57 25.78
C VAL A 197 1.43 -8.55 26.29
N THR A 198 2.25 -8.13 27.25
CA THR A 198 3.29 -9.00 27.84
C THR A 198 2.64 -10.20 28.55
N ASP A 199 3.07 -11.42 28.24
CA ASP A 199 2.64 -12.58 29.01
C ASP A 199 3.23 -12.54 30.42
N LYS A 200 2.37 -12.18 31.38
CA LYS A 200 2.62 -12.35 32.80
C LYS A 200 1.47 -13.11 33.46
N ARG A 201 1.03 -14.23 32.86
CA ARG A 201 -0.07 -15.09 33.36
C ARG A 201 0.05 -15.43 34.86
N ARG A 202 1.26 -15.60 35.40
CA ARG A 202 1.51 -15.89 36.83
C ARG A 202 1.51 -14.66 37.76
N SER A 203 1.35 -13.44 37.24
CA SER A 203 1.44 -12.19 38.01
C SER A 203 0.09 -11.58 38.41
N GLY A 204 -1.04 -12.20 38.04
CA GLY A 204 -2.34 -11.54 38.17
C GLY A 204 -2.52 -10.33 37.25
N GLY A 205 -1.75 -10.27 36.16
CA GLY A 205 -1.91 -9.23 35.14
C GLY A 205 -3.27 -9.33 34.45
N ARG A 206 -3.97 -8.20 34.34
CA ARG A 206 -5.25 -8.06 33.65
C ARG A 206 -5.22 -6.84 32.75
N PHE A 207 -5.48 -7.08 31.47
CA PHE A 207 -5.56 -6.07 30.42
C PHE A 207 -6.98 -6.08 29.84
N VAL A 208 -7.61 -4.91 29.76
CA VAL A 208 -8.99 -4.73 29.30
C VAL A 208 -9.09 -3.53 28.37
N ILE A 209 -9.81 -3.69 27.26
CA ILE A 209 -10.31 -2.57 26.45
C ILE A 209 -11.83 -2.61 26.47
N ASP A 210 -12.44 -1.60 27.08
CA ASP A 210 -13.87 -1.32 27.01
C ASP A 210 -14.16 -0.51 25.74
N THR A 211 -15.27 -0.79 25.06
CA THR A 211 -15.84 0.02 23.97
C THR A 211 -17.35 0.18 24.16
N PRO A 212 -18.03 1.08 23.43
CA PRO A 212 -19.49 1.19 23.45
C PRO A 212 -20.22 -0.12 23.10
N SER A 213 -19.61 -0.94 22.24
CA SER A 213 -20.22 -2.16 21.68
C SER A 213 -19.86 -3.45 22.42
N GLY A 214 -18.74 -3.46 23.18
CA GLY A 214 -18.34 -4.60 24.00
C GLY A 214 -17.06 -4.39 24.82
N VAL A 215 -16.66 -5.41 25.58
CA VAL A 215 -15.46 -5.40 26.42
C VAL A 215 -14.57 -6.58 26.03
N THR A 216 -13.34 -6.28 25.62
CA THR A 216 -12.28 -7.28 25.40
C THR A 216 -11.43 -7.44 26.66
N ALA A 217 -11.09 -8.67 27.03
CA ALA A 217 -10.21 -8.98 28.16
C ALA A 217 -9.19 -10.06 27.75
N VAL A 218 -7.92 -9.82 28.06
CA VAL A 218 -6.79 -10.59 27.47
C VAL A 218 -5.66 -10.86 28.47
N ARG A 219 -4.81 -11.84 28.15
CA ARG A 219 -3.57 -12.16 28.88
C ARG A 219 -2.51 -12.72 27.92
N GLY A 220 -1.39 -12.01 27.73
CA GLY A 220 -0.28 -12.49 26.90
C GLY A 220 -0.66 -12.70 25.43
N THR A 221 -1.11 -11.64 24.77
CA THR A 221 -1.74 -11.68 23.45
C THR A 221 -1.21 -10.59 22.51
N ARG A 222 -1.08 -10.90 21.23
CA ARG A 222 -1.07 -9.92 20.14
C ARG A 222 -2.48 -9.86 19.54
N PHE A 223 -3.12 -8.70 19.58
CA PHE A 223 -4.48 -8.54 19.07
C PHE A 223 -4.77 -7.10 18.61
N ARG A 224 -5.73 -6.95 17.70
CA ARG A 224 -6.22 -5.66 17.21
C ARG A 224 -7.65 -5.44 17.71
N VAL A 225 -8.00 -4.18 17.96
CA VAL A 225 -9.36 -3.77 18.31
C VAL A 225 -9.74 -2.55 17.49
N THR A 226 -10.91 -2.60 16.84
CA THR A 226 -11.46 -1.48 16.09
C THR A 226 -12.90 -1.22 16.56
N GLU A 227 -13.22 0.01 16.95
CA GLU A 227 -14.60 0.46 17.19
C GLU A 227 -14.99 1.47 16.11
N ALA A 228 -15.88 1.07 15.20
CA ALA A 228 -16.30 1.90 14.08
C ALA A 228 -17.77 1.69 13.74
N GLY A 229 -18.57 2.75 13.81
CA GLY A 229 -20.00 2.73 13.47
C GLY A 229 -20.87 1.91 14.42
N GLN A 230 -20.57 1.91 15.73
CA GLN A 230 -21.19 1.03 16.73
C GLN A 230 -21.03 -0.47 16.42
N VAL A 231 -19.92 -0.82 15.78
CA VAL A 231 -19.49 -2.20 15.55
C VAL A 231 -18.08 -2.36 16.07
N LEU A 232 -17.95 -3.15 17.14
CA LEU A 232 -16.67 -3.63 17.63
C LEU A 232 -16.16 -4.75 16.74
N ARG A 233 -14.90 -4.65 16.34
CA ARG A 233 -14.13 -5.71 15.68
C ARG A 233 -12.92 -6.04 16.54
N THR A 234 -12.57 -7.31 16.59
CA THR A 234 -11.42 -7.79 17.35
C THR A 234 -10.79 -8.94 16.62
N GLU A 235 -9.50 -8.84 16.33
CA GLU A 235 -8.71 -9.85 15.62
C GLU A 235 -7.60 -10.37 16.54
N THR A 236 -7.64 -11.66 16.86
CA THR A 236 -6.65 -12.32 17.73
C THR A 236 -5.54 -12.89 16.87
N LEU A 237 -4.34 -12.30 16.95
CA LEU A 237 -3.17 -12.76 16.19
C LEU A 237 -2.39 -13.81 16.98
N GLU A 238 -2.18 -13.59 18.28
CA GLU A 238 -1.49 -14.50 19.20
C GLU A 238 -2.27 -14.64 20.52
N GLY A 239 -2.33 -15.85 21.08
CA GLY A 239 -2.99 -16.13 22.36
C GLY A 239 -4.52 -16.29 22.27
N GLU A 240 -5.24 -15.86 23.31
CA GLU A 240 -6.71 -15.95 23.40
C GLU A 240 -7.33 -14.66 23.97
N VAL A 241 -8.46 -14.22 23.40
CA VAL A 241 -9.18 -13.00 23.78
C VAL A 241 -10.62 -13.33 24.18
N GLU A 242 -11.04 -12.98 25.40
CA GLU A 242 -12.47 -12.98 25.77
C GLU A 242 -13.10 -11.68 25.27
N LEU A 243 -14.11 -11.78 24.40
CA LEU A 243 -15.04 -10.69 24.11
C LEU A 243 -16.36 -10.94 24.84
N ARG A 244 -16.82 -9.96 25.60
CA ARG A 244 -18.12 -9.99 26.29
C ARG A 244 -18.87 -8.67 26.13
N ASN A 245 -20.18 -8.74 25.92
CA ASN A 245 -21.09 -7.61 26.08
C ASN A 245 -22.32 -8.04 26.91
N ARG A 246 -23.40 -7.23 26.92
CA ARG A 246 -24.60 -7.52 27.71
C ARG A 246 -25.40 -8.74 27.21
N ALA A 247 -25.27 -9.09 25.93
CA ALA A 247 -26.04 -10.15 25.28
C ALA A 247 -25.27 -11.49 25.17
N GLY A 248 -23.95 -11.51 25.39
CA GLY A 248 -23.20 -12.76 25.40
C GLY A 248 -21.70 -12.63 25.58
N ARG A 249 -21.02 -13.78 25.53
CA ARG A 249 -19.57 -13.94 25.60
C ARG A 249 -19.08 -14.88 24.51
N ARG A 250 -17.92 -14.57 23.91
CA ARG A 250 -17.12 -15.45 23.04
C ARG A 250 -15.66 -15.40 23.48
N ILE A 251 -14.93 -16.47 23.18
CA ILE A 251 -13.47 -16.52 23.29
C ILE A 251 -12.93 -16.75 21.88
N MET A 252 -12.00 -15.90 21.44
CA MET A 252 -11.27 -16.05 20.19
C MET A 252 -9.90 -16.67 20.47
N LYS A 253 -9.39 -17.43 19.50
CA LYS A 253 -8.02 -17.97 19.49
C LYS A 253 -7.18 -17.29 18.42
N ALA A 254 -5.87 -17.40 18.52
CA ALA A 254 -4.93 -17.01 17.47
C ALA A 254 -5.42 -17.43 16.07
N GLY A 255 -5.39 -16.48 15.12
CA GLY A 255 -5.90 -16.64 13.77
C GLY A 255 -7.42 -16.51 13.60
N THR A 256 -8.15 -16.05 14.63
CA THR A 256 -9.59 -15.76 14.53
C THR A 256 -9.95 -14.34 14.95
N GLY A 257 -11.03 -13.82 14.36
CA GLY A 257 -11.61 -12.52 14.73
C GLY A 257 -13.13 -12.57 14.82
N ILE A 258 -13.71 -11.50 15.35
CA ILE A 258 -15.16 -11.38 15.56
C ILE A 258 -15.64 -9.95 15.30
N SER A 259 -16.82 -9.83 14.69
CA SER A 259 -17.57 -8.59 14.58
C SER A 259 -18.77 -8.64 15.52
N ALA A 260 -18.99 -7.57 16.29
CA ALA A 260 -20.02 -7.47 17.32
C ALA A 260 -20.68 -6.07 17.28
N PRO A 261 -21.83 -5.93 16.60
CA PRO A 261 -22.64 -4.73 16.65
C PRO A 261 -23.15 -4.43 18.07
N ALA A 262 -23.28 -3.16 18.42
CA ALA A 262 -23.82 -2.73 19.71
C ALA A 262 -25.19 -3.35 19.99
N GLY A 263 -25.39 -3.82 21.23
CA GLY A 263 -26.65 -4.44 21.69
C GLY A 263 -26.89 -5.88 21.23
N GLN A 264 -26.21 -6.37 20.20
CA GLN A 264 -26.35 -7.74 19.70
C GLN A 264 -25.37 -8.70 20.42
N PRO A 265 -25.66 -10.01 20.54
CA PRO A 265 -24.68 -10.98 21.04
C PRO A 265 -23.45 -11.04 20.11
N PRO A 266 -22.22 -11.25 20.62
CA PRO A 266 -21.07 -11.39 19.75
C PRO A 266 -21.22 -12.61 18.84
N GLY A 267 -20.92 -12.44 17.55
CA GLY A 267 -21.20 -13.41 16.49
C GLY A 267 -20.40 -14.72 16.57
N ALA A 268 -20.29 -15.41 15.44
CA ALA A 268 -19.33 -16.49 15.29
C ALA A 268 -17.91 -15.91 15.14
N ALA A 269 -16.94 -16.53 15.83
CA ALA A 269 -15.54 -16.29 15.54
C ALA A 269 -15.21 -16.86 14.15
N GLN A 270 -14.58 -16.05 13.31
CA GLN A 270 -14.26 -16.36 11.92
C GLN A 270 -12.74 -16.41 11.76
N ALA A 271 -12.25 -17.26 10.86
CA ALA A 271 -10.83 -17.27 10.52
C ALA A 271 -10.44 -15.93 9.88
N LEU A 272 -9.25 -15.41 10.22
CA LEU A 272 -8.72 -14.21 9.57
C LEU A 272 -8.29 -14.54 8.13
N LEU A 273 -8.52 -13.61 7.20
CA LEU A 273 -8.06 -13.77 5.82
C LEU A 273 -6.53 -13.95 5.75
N PRO A 274 -6.00 -14.77 4.83
CA PRO A 274 -4.55 -14.95 4.69
C PRO A 274 -3.86 -13.64 4.32
N ALA A 275 -2.58 -13.55 4.66
CA ALA A 275 -1.74 -12.42 4.31
C ALA A 275 -1.64 -12.25 2.77
N PRO A 276 -1.82 -11.03 2.22
CA PRO A 276 -1.55 -10.76 0.81
C PRO A 276 -0.12 -11.13 0.38
N ARG A 277 0.08 -11.52 -0.88
CA ARG A 277 1.45 -11.75 -1.41
C ARG A 277 2.05 -10.45 -1.91
N LEU A 278 3.22 -10.09 -1.39
CA LEU A 278 3.93 -8.84 -1.72
C LEU A 278 5.17 -9.07 -2.61
N ASP A 279 5.34 -10.29 -3.12
CA ASP A 279 6.47 -10.74 -3.94
C ASP A 279 6.63 -9.87 -5.20
N ALA A 280 5.50 -9.44 -5.78
CA ALA A 280 5.42 -8.62 -6.99
C ALA A 280 5.58 -7.10 -6.74
N LEU A 281 5.67 -6.64 -5.47
CA LEU A 281 5.97 -5.24 -5.19
C LEU A 281 7.44 -4.92 -5.55
N PRO A 282 7.73 -3.74 -6.12
CA PRO A 282 9.11 -3.33 -6.37
C PRO A 282 9.86 -3.09 -5.06
N GLU A 283 11.19 -3.16 -5.13
CA GLU A 283 12.06 -2.92 -3.96
C GLU A 283 12.35 -1.43 -3.75
N ARG A 284 12.14 -0.62 -4.80
CA ARG A 284 12.24 0.84 -4.78
C ARG A 284 11.01 1.46 -5.47
N ILE A 285 10.46 2.52 -4.89
CA ILE A 285 9.46 3.39 -5.49
C ILE A 285 10.13 4.73 -5.82
N ASP A 286 10.09 5.13 -7.09
CA ASP A 286 10.68 6.39 -7.58
C ASP A 286 9.65 7.42 -8.06
N ARG A 287 8.36 7.17 -7.79
CA ARG A 287 7.24 8.09 -8.06
C ARG A 287 6.19 7.97 -6.95
N LEU A 288 5.68 9.10 -6.45
CA LEU A 288 4.55 9.14 -5.52
C LEU A 288 3.46 10.10 -6.05
N PRO A 289 2.16 9.84 -5.80
CA PRO A 289 1.60 8.59 -5.26
C PRO A 289 1.64 7.44 -6.28
N VAL A 290 1.86 6.22 -5.78
CA VAL A 290 1.74 4.99 -6.58
C VAL A 290 0.67 4.05 -6.01
N SER A 291 -0.03 3.33 -6.89
CA SER A 291 -0.91 2.21 -6.53
C SER A 291 -0.38 0.96 -7.24
N LEU A 292 0.01 -0.04 -6.46
CA LEU A 292 0.76 -1.22 -6.88
C LEU A 292 -0.17 -2.44 -6.84
N GLU A 293 -0.26 -3.22 -7.92
CA GLU A 293 -1.17 -4.35 -8.00
C GLU A 293 -0.73 -5.53 -7.12
N LEU A 294 -1.73 -6.27 -6.60
CA LEU A 294 -1.54 -7.43 -5.74
C LEU A 294 -2.31 -8.64 -6.27
N PRO A 295 -1.82 -9.88 -6.05
CA PRO A 295 -2.63 -11.08 -6.20
C PRO A 295 -3.84 -11.03 -5.26
N ALA A 296 -5.06 -11.15 -5.81
CA ALA A 296 -6.29 -11.05 -5.05
C ALA A 296 -6.42 -12.17 -3.99
N VAL A 297 -6.73 -11.78 -2.75
CA VAL A 297 -7.06 -12.68 -1.65
C VAL A 297 -8.56 -13.02 -1.69
N ALA A 298 -8.88 -14.32 -1.71
CA ALA A 298 -10.28 -14.78 -1.71
C ALA A 298 -11.02 -14.30 -0.44
N GLY A 299 -12.24 -13.77 -0.62
CA GLY A 299 -13.05 -13.21 0.48
C GLY A 299 -12.68 -11.78 0.90
N ALA A 300 -11.64 -11.17 0.30
CA ALA A 300 -11.30 -9.77 0.53
C ALA A 300 -12.17 -8.83 -0.32
N VAL A 301 -12.77 -7.82 0.30
CA VAL A 301 -13.50 -6.73 -0.39
C VAL A 301 -12.75 -5.41 -0.40
N ARG A 302 -11.72 -5.28 0.46
CA ARG A 302 -10.84 -4.10 0.59
C ARG A 302 -9.44 -4.54 1.00
N TYR A 303 -8.48 -3.65 0.83
CA TYR A 303 -7.09 -3.81 1.29
C TYR A 303 -6.69 -2.56 2.08
N ARG A 304 -5.96 -2.74 3.18
CA ARG A 304 -5.34 -1.67 3.97
C ARG A 304 -3.84 -1.72 3.77
N THR A 305 -3.26 -0.61 3.39
CA THR A 305 -1.81 -0.39 3.24
C THR A 305 -1.35 0.54 4.34
N GLN A 306 -0.34 0.15 5.08
CA GLN A 306 0.31 0.96 6.10
C GLN A 306 1.80 1.10 5.76
N PHE A 307 2.35 2.30 5.96
CA PHE A 307 3.79 2.54 5.93
C PHE A 307 4.26 2.92 7.34
N ALA A 308 5.44 2.46 7.73
CA ALA A 308 6.12 2.82 8.97
C ALA A 308 7.65 2.86 8.75
N PRO A 309 8.43 3.56 9.61
CA PRO A 309 9.87 3.69 9.42
C PRO A 309 10.62 2.36 9.58
N ASP A 310 10.07 1.41 10.35
CA ASP A 310 10.71 0.13 10.64
C ASP A 310 9.71 -1.01 10.92
N ALA A 311 10.23 -2.24 11.01
CA ALA A 311 9.45 -3.46 11.25
C ALA A 311 8.86 -3.59 12.67
N SER A 312 9.06 -2.62 13.58
CA SER A 312 8.40 -2.59 14.88
C SER A 312 6.99 -2.00 14.81
N PHE A 313 6.68 -1.19 13.79
CA PHE A 313 5.45 -0.39 13.69
C PHE A 313 5.15 0.40 14.99
N SER A 314 6.16 1.13 15.48
CA SER A 314 6.01 2.05 16.62
C SER A 314 5.12 3.27 16.31
N VAL A 315 5.05 3.64 15.03
CA VAL A 315 4.14 4.64 14.44
C VAL A 315 3.65 4.14 13.08
N ILE A 316 2.67 4.84 12.52
CA ILE A 316 2.16 4.69 11.15
C ILE A 316 2.36 6.05 10.45
N GLU A 317 3.12 6.05 9.36
CA GLU A 317 3.40 7.23 8.52
C GLU A 317 2.29 7.50 7.53
N SER A 318 1.69 6.44 6.99
CA SER A 318 0.51 6.53 6.16
C SER A 318 -0.38 5.31 6.33
N ASP A 319 -1.69 5.53 6.21
CA ASP A 319 -2.72 4.50 6.28
C ASP A 319 -3.70 4.73 5.12
N ARG A 320 -3.82 3.75 4.21
CA ARG A 320 -4.54 3.88 2.95
C ARG A 320 -5.42 2.67 2.71
N LEU A 321 -6.66 2.91 2.27
CA LEU A 321 -7.59 1.86 1.85
C LEU A 321 -7.70 1.81 0.31
N ALA A 322 -7.89 0.60 -0.20
CA ALA A 322 -8.26 0.30 -1.59
C ALA A 322 -9.46 -0.67 -1.61
N SER A 323 -10.31 -0.55 -2.63
CA SER A 323 -11.40 -1.51 -2.94
C SER A 323 -10.99 -2.57 -3.97
N GLN A 324 -9.90 -2.32 -4.70
CA GLN A 324 -9.26 -3.27 -5.61
C GLN A 324 -8.05 -3.93 -4.91
N PRO A 325 -7.55 -5.09 -5.41
CA PRO A 325 -6.37 -5.75 -4.87
C PRO A 325 -5.10 -4.97 -5.22
N GLN A 326 -4.85 -3.91 -4.46
CA GLN A 326 -3.75 -2.97 -4.65
C GLN A 326 -3.19 -2.50 -3.31
N ALA A 327 -1.87 -2.36 -3.22
CA ALA A 327 -1.21 -1.59 -2.18
C ALA A 327 -1.14 -0.12 -2.63
N ARG A 328 -1.37 0.85 -1.73
CA ARG A 328 -1.39 2.28 -2.07
C ARG A 328 -0.44 3.09 -1.21
N ALA A 329 0.52 3.74 -1.85
CA ALA A 329 1.37 4.74 -1.21
C ALA A 329 0.61 6.08 -1.04
N PRO A 330 1.01 6.94 -0.07
CA PRO A 330 0.57 8.33 -0.02
C PRO A 330 1.07 9.15 -1.22
N ALA A 331 0.57 10.38 -1.36
CA ALA A 331 1.15 11.38 -2.25
C ALA A 331 2.56 11.82 -1.81
N GLU A 332 2.82 11.81 -0.50
CA GLU A 332 4.12 12.15 0.09
C GLU A 332 4.48 11.11 1.16
N LEU A 333 5.71 10.61 1.08
CA LEU A 333 6.42 9.85 2.11
C LEU A 333 7.90 10.32 2.03
N PRO A 334 8.67 10.39 3.13
CA PRO A 334 10.09 10.69 3.05
C PRO A 334 10.85 9.68 2.18
N ASP A 335 12.06 10.07 1.78
CA ASP A 335 12.96 9.23 0.99
C ASP A 335 13.91 8.48 1.94
N GLY A 336 14.13 7.19 1.69
CA GLY A 336 14.81 6.27 2.61
C GLY A 336 14.23 4.85 2.61
N GLU A 337 14.62 4.02 3.58
CA GLU A 337 14.01 2.70 3.80
C GLU A 337 12.72 2.82 4.63
N HIS A 338 11.64 2.21 4.15
CA HIS A 338 10.36 2.11 4.85
C HIS A 338 9.89 0.66 4.93
N ARG A 339 9.02 0.40 5.90
CA ARG A 339 8.31 -0.87 6.05
C ARG A 339 6.87 -0.72 5.56
N ILE A 340 6.54 -1.40 4.46
CA ILE A 340 5.16 -1.52 4.01
C ILE A 340 4.50 -2.74 4.66
N ARG A 341 3.29 -2.56 5.20
CA ARG A 341 2.39 -3.61 5.68
C ARG A 341 1.09 -3.57 4.89
N VAL A 342 0.60 -4.73 4.47
CA VAL A 342 -0.67 -4.85 3.74
C VAL A 342 -1.56 -5.92 4.39
N ARG A 343 -2.86 -5.62 4.49
CA ARG A 343 -3.88 -6.54 5.03
C ARG A 343 -5.06 -6.61 4.07
N ALA A 344 -5.53 -7.83 3.81
CA ALA A 344 -6.85 -8.06 3.21
C ALA A 344 -7.95 -7.75 4.24
N ILE A 345 -9.11 -7.26 3.81
CA ILE A 345 -10.26 -6.96 4.67
C ILE A 345 -11.50 -7.67 4.15
N ALA A 346 -12.16 -8.46 5.01
CA ALA A 346 -13.39 -9.18 4.71
C ALA A 346 -14.62 -8.25 4.70
N GLU A 347 -15.75 -8.71 4.15
CA GLU A 347 -17.00 -7.95 4.05
C GLU A 347 -17.51 -7.43 5.40
N ASN A 348 -17.42 -8.25 6.45
CA ASN A 348 -17.73 -7.89 7.83
C ASN A 348 -16.81 -6.78 8.43
N GLY A 349 -15.72 -6.44 7.73
CA GLY A 349 -14.71 -5.46 8.08
C GLY A 349 -13.55 -5.98 8.94
N LEU A 350 -13.46 -7.28 9.21
CA LEU A 350 -12.30 -7.89 9.88
C LEU A 350 -11.05 -7.79 8.98
N GLU A 351 -9.92 -7.42 9.58
CA GLU A 351 -8.63 -7.43 8.90
C GLU A 351 -7.99 -8.83 8.94
N GLY A 352 -7.33 -9.23 7.85
CA GLY A 352 -6.56 -10.47 7.74
C GLY A 352 -5.24 -10.46 8.49
N PHE A 353 -4.38 -11.44 8.19
CA PHE A 353 -3.00 -11.44 8.66
C PHE A 353 -2.16 -10.35 7.98
N ASP A 354 -1.10 -9.92 8.66
CA ASP A 354 -0.18 -8.89 8.21
C ASP A 354 0.79 -9.48 7.18
N ALA A 355 0.76 -8.99 5.93
CA ALA A 355 1.86 -9.14 5.00
C ALA A 355 2.80 -7.94 5.13
N GLU A 356 4.11 -8.14 5.06
CA GLU A 356 5.08 -7.04 5.17
C GLU A 356 6.27 -7.20 4.23
N ARG A 357 6.78 -6.08 3.70
CA ARG A 357 8.03 -5.99 2.94
C ARG A 357 8.79 -4.72 3.35
N SER A 358 10.10 -4.70 3.18
CA SER A 358 10.90 -3.46 3.23
C SER A 358 10.99 -2.89 1.82
N ILE A 359 10.89 -1.57 1.68
CA ILE A 359 10.82 -0.88 0.39
C ILE A 359 11.52 0.47 0.50
N VAL A 360 12.31 0.82 -0.51
CA VAL A 360 13.02 2.11 -0.58
C VAL A 360 12.12 3.14 -1.27
N ILE A 361 12.03 4.34 -0.71
CA ILE A 361 11.47 5.52 -1.38
C ILE A 361 12.64 6.37 -1.88
N ASP A 362 12.64 6.68 -3.17
CA ASP A 362 13.69 7.41 -3.89
C ASP A 362 13.01 8.18 -5.03
N ALA A 363 12.13 9.09 -4.63
CA ALA A 363 11.23 9.87 -5.47
C ALA A 363 11.68 11.34 -5.60
N ARG A 364 12.67 11.78 -4.80
CA ARG A 364 13.14 13.17 -4.72
C ARG A 364 14.66 13.29 -4.95
N PRO A 365 15.16 14.44 -5.43
CA PRO A 365 14.41 15.50 -6.11
C PRO A 365 13.67 14.98 -7.35
N GLU A 366 12.50 15.54 -7.65
CA GLU A 366 11.71 15.13 -8.82
C GLU A 366 12.53 15.32 -10.12
N PRO A 367 12.49 14.35 -11.06
CA PRO A 367 13.31 14.42 -12.26
C PRO A 367 12.87 15.56 -13.19
N PRO A 368 13.81 16.30 -13.80
CA PRO A 368 13.48 17.41 -14.69
C PRO A 368 12.81 16.90 -15.98
N PHE A 369 11.74 17.55 -16.42
CA PHE A 369 11.01 17.17 -17.62
C PHE A 369 11.89 17.19 -18.89
N PRO A 370 12.02 16.06 -19.61
CA PRO A 370 12.62 16.00 -20.94
C PRO A 370 11.92 16.95 -21.93
N SER A 371 12.66 17.74 -22.73
CA SER A 371 12.04 18.68 -23.68
C SER A 371 12.53 18.55 -25.13
N GLN A 372 13.82 18.30 -25.36
CA GLN A 372 14.37 18.03 -26.69
C GLN A 372 15.43 16.91 -26.63
N PRO A 373 15.50 15.99 -27.61
CA PRO A 373 14.47 15.68 -28.61
C PRO A 373 13.15 15.28 -27.96
N ALA A 374 12.03 15.72 -28.56
CA ALA A 374 10.69 15.45 -28.06
C ALA A 374 10.29 13.97 -28.25
N GLY A 375 9.38 13.47 -27.41
CA GLY A 375 8.88 12.09 -27.51
C GLY A 375 8.32 11.74 -28.89
N GLY A 376 8.82 10.66 -29.48
CA GLY A 376 8.45 10.18 -30.82
C GLY A 376 9.02 11.00 -31.99
N SER A 377 9.87 12.00 -31.73
CA SER A 377 10.41 12.86 -32.79
C SER A 377 11.44 12.16 -33.69
N VAL A 378 11.62 12.70 -34.90
CA VAL A 378 12.67 12.31 -35.84
C VAL A 378 13.76 13.38 -35.81
N VAL A 379 15.00 13.01 -35.45
CA VAL A 379 16.13 13.93 -35.32
C VAL A 379 17.13 13.67 -36.44
N THR A 380 17.44 14.69 -37.23
CA THR A 380 18.27 14.57 -38.43
C THR A 380 19.73 14.95 -38.21
N ASP A 381 20.04 15.59 -37.09
CA ASP A 381 21.39 16.06 -36.76
C ASP A 381 22.35 14.90 -36.50
N ASP A 382 23.61 15.05 -36.93
CA ASP A 382 24.65 14.05 -36.65
C ASP A 382 25.03 14.03 -35.16
N ALA A 383 25.09 15.20 -34.53
CA ALA A 383 25.36 15.41 -33.11
C ALA A 383 24.12 15.99 -32.40
N PRO A 384 23.15 15.16 -31.96
CA PRO A 384 21.90 15.63 -31.38
C PRO A 384 22.14 16.35 -30.04
N SER A 385 21.43 17.47 -29.84
CA SER A 385 21.39 18.19 -28.56
C SER A 385 20.16 17.81 -27.73
N PHE A 386 20.39 17.40 -26.50
CA PHE A 386 19.41 17.07 -25.48
C PHE A 386 19.19 18.27 -24.56
N ARG A 387 17.94 18.52 -24.16
CA ARG A 387 17.52 19.61 -23.26
C ARG A 387 16.36 19.18 -22.38
N TRP A 388 16.32 19.71 -21.17
CA TRP A 388 15.28 19.43 -20.17
C TRP A 388 14.94 20.69 -19.35
N ALA A 389 13.91 20.61 -18.51
CA ALA A 389 13.54 21.69 -17.60
C ALA A 389 14.67 22.00 -16.59
N LYS A 390 14.99 23.28 -16.39
CA LYS A 390 15.95 23.69 -15.35
C LYS A 390 15.28 23.68 -13.97
N VAL A 391 15.78 22.84 -13.07
CA VAL A 391 15.44 22.83 -11.65
C VAL A 391 16.25 23.93 -10.94
N ALA A 392 15.63 24.65 -10.01
CA ALA A 392 16.14 25.93 -9.50
C ALA A 392 17.35 25.80 -8.57
N ASP A 393 17.37 24.73 -7.76
CA ASP A 393 18.39 24.37 -6.78
C ASP A 393 19.26 23.18 -7.23
N ALA A 394 19.19 22.84 -8.53
CA ALA A 394 20.01 21.81 -9.14
C ALA A 394 21.50 22.13 -8.97
N THR A 395 22.22 21.24 -8.30
CA THR A 395 23.69 21.28 -8.26
C THR A 395 24.29 20.64 -9.49
N ARG A 396 23.73 19.51 -9.97
CA ARG A 396 24.18 18.76 -11.15
C ARG A 396 23.02 18.02 -11.82
N TYR A 397 23.16 17.74 -13.11
CA TYR A 397 22.31 16.85 -13.89
C TYR A 397 23.07 15.59 -14.33
N HIS A 398 22.30 14.54 -14.63
CA HIS A 398 22.80 13.22 -14.97
C HIS A 398 22.02 12.69 -16.17
N PHE A 399 22.69 12.47 -17.29
CA PHE A 399 22.09 12.09 -18.57
C PHE A 399 22.41 10.64 -18.94
N GLN A 400 21.42 9.91 -19.47
CA GLN A 400 21.60 8.58 -20.07
C GLN A 400 20.88 8.49 -21.42
N LEU A 401 21.51 7.78 -22.36
CA LEU A 401 21.00 7.43 -23.70
C LEU A 401 21.19 5.92 -23.92
N ALA A 402 20.19 5.23 -24.45
CA ALA A 402 20.21 3.80 -24.73
C ALA A 402 19.45 3.44 -26.02
N THR A 403 19.68 2.24 -26.57
CA THR A 403 18.86 1.66 -27.66
C THR A 403 17.58 1.00 -27.16
N ASP A 404 17.44 0.76 -25.85
CA ASP A 404 16.26 0.18 -25.21
C ASP A 404 15.69 1.06 -24.08
N ALA A 405 14.37 1.01 -23.88
CA ALA A 405 13.70 1.79 -22.84
C ALA A 405 14.05 1.36 -21.40
N GLY A 406 14.65 0.18 -21.21
CA GLY A 406 15.13 -0.33 -19.93
C GLY A 406 16.58 0.09 -19.60
N PHE A 407 17.27 0.81 -20.48
CA PHE A 407 18.65 1.26 -20.35
C PHE A 407 19.65 0.13 -20.07
N GLN A 408 19.40 -1.06 -20.61
CA GLN A 408 20.31 -2.21 -20.56
C GLN A 408 21.46 -2.04 -21.56
N GLN A 409 21.17 -1.47 -22.73
CA GLN A 409 22.10 -1.16 -23.81
C GLN A 409 22.37 0.35 -23.86
N ARG A 410 23.10 0.86 -22.86
CA ARG A 410 23.53 2.26 -22.81
C ARG A 410 24.50 2.59 -23.95
N VAL A 411 24.22 3.69 -24.63
CA VAL A 411 25.00 4.25 -25.76
C VAL A 411 25.86 5.41 -25.28
N ALA A 412 25.32 6.26 -24.40
CA ALA A 412 26.05 7.34 -23.75
C ALA A 412 25.51 7.58 -22.34
N GLU A 413 26.38 7.99 -21.43
CA GLU A 413 26.05 8.37 -20.07
C GLU A 413 26.97 9.50 -19.62
N GLN A 414 26.39 10.55 -19.02
CA GLN A 414 27.12 11.73 -18.61
C GLN A 414 26.57 12.25 -17.28
N ASP A 415 27.28 11.93 -16.20
CA ASP A 415 27.06 12.50 -14.87
C ASP A 415 27.70 13.90 -14.75
N GLY A 416 27.24 14.69 -13.79
CA GLY A 416 27.95 15.91 -13.37
C GLY A 416 27.79 17.13 -14.28
N LEU A 417 26.75 17.17 -15.10
CA LEU A 417 26.43 18.33 -15.96
C LEU A 417 25.96 19.52 -15.12
N ALA A 418 26.45 20.73 -15.43
CA ALA A 418 26.02 21.96 -14.76
C ALA A 418 24.79 22.61 -15.42
N GLU A 419 24.69 22.52 -16.75
CA GLU A 419 23.59 23.11 -17.52
C GLU A 419 22.46 22.11 -17.79
N ALA A 420 21.26 22.62 -18.06
CA ALA A 420 20.07 21.81 -18.37
C ALA A 420 20.04 21.31 -19.85
N GLN A 421 21.22 21.00 -20.40
CA GLN A 421 21.42 20.55 -21.77
C GLN A 421 22.70 19.71 -21.91
N PHE A 422 22.75 18.85 -22.92
CA PHE A 422 23.92 18.07 -23.32
C PHE A 422 23.92 17.85 -24.84
N THR A 423 25.06 18.03 -25.51
CA THR A 423 25.20 17.70 -26.95
C THR A 423 26.15 16.52 -27.08
N LEU A 424 25.73 15.47 -27.79
CA LEU A 424 26.52 14.26 -27.96
C LEU A 424 27.72 14.52 -28.90
N PRO A 425 28.98 14.45 -28.42
CA PRO A 425 30.13 14.97 -29.17
C PRO A 425 30.55 14.07 -30.34
N ASP A 426 30.52 12.75 -30.17
CA ASP A 426 30.97 11.76 -31.16
C ASP A 426 29.93 11.46 -32.25
N GLY A 427 28.79 12.18 -32.21
CA GLY A 427 27.62 11.93 -33.04
C GLY A 427 26.82 10.69 -32.64
N LEU A 428 25.70 10.46 -33.34
CA LEU A 428 24.81 9.32 -33.11
C LEU A 428 24.59 8.52 -34.40
N ALA A 429 24.61 7.19 -34.33
CA ALA A 429 24.28 6.35 -35.48
C ALA A 429 22.79 6.47 -35.87
N PRO A 430 22.37 6.02 -37.07
CA PRO A 430 20.96 5.83 -37.38
C PRO A 430 20.35 4.74 -36.49
N GLY A 431 19.16 4.97 -35.94
CA GLY A 431 18.50 4.03 -35.02
C GLY A 431 17.32 4.63 -34.26
N ALA A 432 16.68 3.80 -33.44
CA ALA A 432 15.73 4.24 -32.41
C ALA A 432 16.45 4.27 -31.05
N TYR A 433 16.18 5.31 -30.27
CA TYR A 433 16.89 5.58 -29.01
C TYR A 433 15.94 6.09 -27.93
N PHE A 434 16.28 5.82 -26.69
CA PHE A 434 15.61 6.30 -25.49
C PHE A 434 16.60 7.09 -24.64
N TRP A 435 16.18 8.24 -24.12
CA TRP A 435 17.00 9.04 -23.23
C TRP A 435 16.23 9.45 -21.97
N ARG A 436 16.96 9.68 -20.88
CA ARG A 436 16.41 10.10 -19.59
C ARG A 436 17.40 10.95 -18.81
N VAL A 437 16.89 11.74 -17.86
CA VAL A 437 17.69 12.66 -17.05
C VAL A 437 17.30 12.62 -15.58
N ALA A 438 18.29 12.64 -14.68
CA ALA A 438 18.11 12.86 -13.25
C ALA A 438 18.78 14.18 -12.82
N VAL A 439 18.44 14.66 -11.63
CA VAL A 439 19.04 15.86 -11.01
C VAL A 439 19.57 15.54 -9.61
N THR A 440 20.60 16.27 -9.19
CA THR A 440 21.12 16.25 -7.82
C THR A 440 20.92 17.63 -7.19
N THR A 441 20.18 17.73 -6.10
CA THR A 441 20.08 18.95 -5.27
C THR A 441 20.98 18.85 -4.04
N ALA A 442 21.26 19.99 -3.39
CA ALA A 442 22.07 20.00 -2.17
C ALA A 442 21.30 19.52 -0.91
N ALA A 443 19.97 19.51 -0.97
CA ALA A 443 19.11 19.16 0.16
C ALA A 443 18.67 17.69 0.15
N GLU A 444 18.39 17.13 -1.02
CA GLU A 444 17.79 15.79 -1.17
C GLU A 444 18.75 14.78 -1.81
N GLY A 445 19.86 15.24 -2.41
CA GLY A 445 20.83 14.37 -3.09
C GLY A 445 20.45 14.09 -4.54
N ARG A 446 20.89 12.93 -5.08
CA ARG A 446 20.64 12.50 -6.46
C ARG A 446 19.31 11.76 -6.54
N GLY A 447 18.34 12.35 -7.22
CA GLY A 447 17.02 11.76 -7.39
C GLY A 447 16.96 10.71 -8.50
N PRO A 448 15.78 10.12 -8.72
CA PRO A 448 15.57 9.17 -9.79
C PRO A 448 15.71 9.81 -11.17
N PHE A 449 15.89 8.98 -12.20
CA PHE A 449 15.80 9.45 -13.59
C PHE A 449 14.34 9.69 -13.99
N SER A 450 14.16 10.58 -14.97
CA SER A 450 12.90 10.78 -15.69
C SER A 450 12.43 9.50 -16.37
N ASP A 451 11.15 9.48 -16.73
CA ASP A 451 10.60 8.46 -17.61
C ASP A 451 11.34 8.49 -18.97
N PRO A 452 11.47 7.35 -19.69
CA PRO A 452 12.22 7.27 -20.94
C PRO A 452 11.57 8.07 -22.09
N GLN A 453 12.25 9.09 -22.61
CA GLN A 453 11.83 9.80 -23.81
C GLN A 453 12.46 9.16 -25.06
N GLY A 454 11.63 8.55 -25.92
CA GLY A 454 12.06 7.92 -27.17
C GLY A 454 12.14 8.89 -28.36
N PHE A 455 13.09 8.68 -29.27
CA PHE A 455 13.20 9.36 -30.57
C PHE A 455 13.86 8.46 -31.62
N ARG A 456 13.78 8.83 -32.90
CA ARG A 456 14.44 8.13 -34.02
C ARG A 456 15.44 9.05 -34.72
N ARG A 457 16.66 8.57 -34.95
CA ARG A 457 17.59 9.17 -35.93
C ARG A 457 17.52 8.36 -37.23
N PRO A 458 17.04 8.93 -38.35
CA PRO A 458 16.96 8.22 -39.61
C PRO A 458 18.37 8.08 -40.24
N PRO A 459 18.55 7.19 -41.24
CA PRO A 459 19.75 7.25 -42.07
C PRO A 459 19.83 8.61 -42.79
N PRO A 460 21.04 9.10 -43.10
CA PRO A 460 21.20 10.33 -43.87
C PRO A 460 20.53 10.21 -45.25
N GLY A 461 20.02 11.34 -45.74
CA GLY A 461 19.40 11.43 -47.06
C GLY A 461 20.39 10.99 -48.17
N PRO A 462 19.90 10.46 -49.29
CA PRO A 462 20.76 9.83 -50.30
C PRO A 462 21.80 10.80 -50.88
N GLN A 463 23.04 10.31 -51.03
CA GLN A 463 24.11 11.08 -51.67
C GLN A 463 23.99 10.94 -53.19
N ALA A 464 23.65 12.03 -53.87
CA ALA A 464 23.59 12.07 -55.34
C ALA A 464 24.95 11.76 -55.97
N GLU A 465 24.92 11.02 -57.08
CA GLU A 465 26.05 10.86 -58.01
C GLU A 465 25.94 11.94 -59.11
N PRO A 466 27.01 12.25 -59.85
CA PRO A 466 26.94 13.18 -60.98
C PRO A 466 25.86 12.76 -62.00
N PRO A 467 24.96 13.67 -62.41
CA PRO A 467 23.89 13.36 -63.34
C PRO A 467 24.45 13.02 -64.72
N ARG A 468 23.79 12.10 -65.44
CA ARG A 468 24.13 11.80 -66.84
C ARG A 468 23.08 12.41 -67.75
N LEU A 469 23.54 13.26 -68.65
CA LEU A 469 22.74 13.87 -69.70
C LEU A 469 22.87 13.03 -70.98
N GLY A 470 21.77 12.42 -71.40
CA GLY A 470 21.65 11.77 -72.70
C GLY A 470 21.03 12.71 -73.75
N VAL A 471 20.84 12.22 -74.97
CA VAL A 471 20.14 12.98 -76.02
C VAL A 471 18.64 13.06 -75.67
N GLY A 472 18.25 14.15 -74.99
CA GLY A 472 16.87 14.42 -74.59
C GLY A 472 16.44 13.80 -73.24
N GLY A 473 17.33 13.16 -72.49
CA GLY A 473 17.00 12.52 -71.21
C GLY A 473 18.02 12.80 -70.10
N LEU A 474 17.55 12.75 -68.85
CA LEU A 474 18.33 12.97 -67.63
C LEU A 474 18.26 11.72 -66.74
N GLU A 475 19.39 11.06 -66.53
CA GLU A 475 19.55 9.97 -65.54
C GLU A 475 20.11 10.58 -64.24
N LEU A 476 19.27 10.64 -63.21
CA LEU A 476 19.66 10.95 -61.83
C LEU A 476 19.98 9.64 -61.10
N ARG A 477 21.07 9.64 -60.32
CA ARG A 477 21.55 8.48 -59.56
C ARG A 477 21.97 8.90 -58.17
N TRP A 478 21.90 8.00 -57.19
CA TRP A 478 22.39 8.25 -55.84
C TRP A 478 22.85 6.96 -55.16
N ARG A 479 23.68 7.09 -54.13
CA ARG A 479 23.98 5.97 -53.23
C ARG A 479 22.72 5.61 -52.45
N ALA A 480 22.29 4.36 -52.54
CA ALA A 480 21.13 3.83 -51.82
C ALA A 480 21.29 3.98 -50.29
N SER A 481 20.21 4.35 -49.60
CA SER A 481 20.16 4.42 -48.13
C SER A 481 19.68 3.11 -47.48
N GLY A 482 19.37 2.08 -48.27
CA GLY A 482 18.84 0.77 -47.87
C GLY A 482 18.44 -0.05 -49.09
N ALA A 483 18.26 -1.37 -48.92
CA ALA A 483 17.92 -2.28 -50.02
C ALA A 483 16.46 -2.12 -50.50
N ASP A 484 15.51 -2.05 -49.57
CA ASP A 484 14.06 -1.97 -49.83
C ASP A 484 13.51 -0.54 -49.66
N HIS A 485 14.36 0.47 -49.83
CA HIS A 485 13.96 1.87 -49.70
C HIS A 485 13.48 2.42 -51.04
N ARG A 486 12.25 2.94 -51.07
CA ARG A 486 11.79 3.81 -52.15
C ARG A 486 12.37 5.21 -51.95
N TYR A 487 12.37 6.02 -53.00
CA TYR A 487 12.86 7.40 -52.94
C TYR A 487 11.85 8.36 -53.56
N GLN A 488 11.82 9.59 -53.03
CA GLN A 488 11.12 10.71 -53.64
C GLN A 488 12.17 11.72 -54.13
N VAL A 489 12.01 12.20 -55.35
CA VAL A 489 12.92 13.14 -56.02
C VAL A 489 12.11 14.35 -56.45
N GLN A 490 12.53 15.53 -56.02
CA GLN A 490 11.98 16.81 -56.47
C GLN A 490 13.01 17.57 -57.30
N LEU A 491 12.54 18.18 -58.40
CA LEU A 491 13.29 19.13 -59.23
C LEU A 491 12.62 20.51 -59.18
N SER A 492 13.40 21.58 -59.11
CA SER A 492 12.89 22.96 -59.25
C SER A 492 13.97 23.92 -59.73
N THR A 493 13.63 24.90 -60.56
CA THR A 493 14.47 26.09 -60.77
C THR A 493 14.68 26.90 -59.50
N ASP A 494 13.74 26.88 -58.54
CA ASP A 494 13.86 27.51 -57.22
C ASP A 494 14.63 26.62 -56.21
N PRO A 495 15.75 27.08 -55.62
CA PRO A 495 16.50 26.32 -54.62
C PRO A 495 15.75 26.08 -53.30
N ALA A 496 14.68 26.83 -53.00
CA ALA A 496 13.80 26.54 -51.86
C ALA A 496 12.77 25.43 -52.15
N PHE A 497 12.52 25.13 -53.43
CA PHE A 497 11.50 24.21 -53.93
C PHE A 497 10.09 24.57 -53.40
N ALA A 498 9.72 25.84 -53.41
CA ALA A 498 8.38 26.31 -53.05
C ALA A 498 7.31 25.73 -54.00
N THR A 499 7.66 25.62 -55.29
CA THR A 499 6.89 24.92 -56.33
C THR A 499 7.85 24.06 -57.16
N PRO A 500 7.99 22.75 -56.86
CA PRO A 500 8.79 21.86 -57.68
C PRO A 500 8.12 21.62 -59.05
N GLU A 501 8.93 21.62 -60.10
CA GLU A 501 8.51 21.36 -61.49
C GLU A 501 8.21 19.87 -61.70
N HIS A 502 8.96 19.01 -61.00
CA HIS A 502 8.73 17.59 -60.93
C HIS A 502 8.80 17.11 -59.48
N ASP A 503 7.87 16.24 -59.08
CA ASP A 503 7.91 15.49 -57.82
C ASP A 503 7.56 14.04 -58.12
N LEU A 504 8.56 13.16 -58.11
CA LEU A 504 8.46 11.78 -58.60
C LEU A 504 8.93 10.80 -57.53
N GLN A 505 8.43 9.56 -57.60
CA GLN A 505 8.88 8.45 -56.76
C GLN A 505 9.49 7.33 -57.61
N THR A 506 10.43 6.60 -57.02
CA THR A 506 11.11 5.46 -57.64
C THR A 506 11.41 4.38 -56.59
N ASP A 507 11.34 3.12 -57.00
CA ASP A 507 11.59 1.95 -56.14
C ASP A 507 13.08 1.56 -56.10
N GLY A 508 13.95 2.31 -56.79
CA GLY A 508 15.40 2.06 -56.83
C GLY A 508 16.25 3.34 -56.75
N PRO A 509 17.58 3.21 -56.58
CA PRO A 509 18.48 4.34 -56.34
C PRO A 509 18.84 5.18 -57.59
N ALA A 510 17.90 5.26 -58.54
CA ALA A 510 18.01 6.04 -59.77
C ALA A 510 16.62 6.47 -60.27
N LEU A 511 16.60 7.54 -61.06
CA LEU A 511 15.43 8.07 -61.76
C LEU A 511 15.85 8.54 -63.15
N SER A 512 15.19 8.01 -64.18
CA SER A 512 15.31 8.50 -65.54
C SER A 512 14.07 9.32 -65.90
N MET A 513 14.26 10.49 -66.50
CA MET A 513 13.21 11.37 -67.00
C MET A 513 13.63 12.01 -68.33
N ASP A 514 12.66 12.55 -69.07
CA ASP A 514 12.94 13.48 -70.17
C ASP A 514 13.71 14.70 -69.63
N ALA A 515 14.61 15.27 -70.43
CA ALA A 515 15.43 16.40 -70.00
C ALA A 515 14.56 17.67 -69.79
N PRO A 516 14.58 18.28 -68.59
CA PRO A 516 13.88 19.54 -68.32
C PRO A 516 14.34 20.72 -69.18
N ALA A 517 13.64 21.85 -69.09
CA ALA A 517 13.95 23.05 -69.88
C ALA A 517 15.40 23.56 -69.64
N PRO A 518 16.15 23.94 -70.70
CA PRO A 518 17.56 24.35 -70.56
C PRO A 518 17.79 25.55 -69.64
N GLY A 519 18.54 25.32 -68.56
CA GLY A 519 18.78 26.29 -67.48
C GLY A 519 19.39 25.62 -66.24
N VAL A 520 19.42 26.36 -65.14
CA VAL A 520 19.88 25.87 -63.83
C VAL A 520 18.70 25.31 -63.04
N HIS A 521 18.84 24.07 -62.58
CA HIS A 521 17.86 23.34 -61.78
C HIS A 521 18.48 22.86 -60.47
N HIS A 522 17.63 22.64 -59.48
CA HIS A 522 17.99 22.06 -58.19
C HIS A 522 17.27 20.72 -58.00
N VAL A 523 18.01 19.68 -57.60
CA VAL A 523 17.49 18.35 -57.23
C VAL A 523 17.56 18.18 -55.72
N ARG A 524 16.49 17.68 -55.08
CA ARG A 524 16.56 17.08 -53.74
C ARG A 524 15.91 15.71 -53.70
N ILE A 525 16.49 14.80 -52.93
CA ILE A 525 16.10 13.38 -52.84
C ILE A 525 15.87 13.03 -51.36
N ARG A 526 14.83 12.27 -51.04
CA ARG A 526 14.64 11.66 -49.71
C ARG A 526 14.27 10.18 -49.80
N SER A 527 14.61 9.41 -48.77
CA SER A 527 14.16 8.03 -48.62
C SER A 527 12.71 7.95 -48.09
N LEU A 528 11.99 6.94 -48.56
CA LEU A 528 10.65 6.55 -48.11
C LEU A 528 10.73 5.11 -47.61
N GLU A 529 10.89 4.95 -46.30
CA GLU A 529 11.02 3.67 -45.62
C GLU A 529 9.62 3.11 -45.26
N PRO A 530 9.29 1.84 -45.58
CA PRO A 530 8.00 1.25 -45.24
C PRO A 530 7.67 1.36 -43.75
N GLY A 531 6.42 1.71 -43.43
CA GLY A 531 5.92 1.83 -42.05
C GLY A 531 6.48 3.02 -41.24
N ASN A 532 7.32 3.87 -41.82
CA ASN A 532 7.98 4.97 -41.13
C ASN A 532 7.69 6.34 -41.79
N PRO A 533 7.85 7.46 -41.06
CA PRO A 533 7.81 8.80 -41.67
C PRO A 533 8.88 8.96 -42.77
N PRO A 534 8.64 9.78 -43.81
CA PRO A 534 9.65 10.09 -44.81
C PRO A 534 10.95 10.60 -44.19
N GLY A 535 12.08 10.16 -44.75
CA GLY A 535 13.40 10.61 -44.33
C GLY A 535 13.66 12.10 -44.65
N PRO A 536 14.76 12.67 -44.13
CA PRO A 536 15.18 14.01 -44.49
C PRO A 536 15.47 14.13 -45.99
N TRP A 537 15.21 15.32 -46.53
CA TRP A 537 15.76 15.70 -47.83
C TRP A 537 17.30 15.76 -47.74
N GLY A 538 17.98 15.10 -48.67
CA GLY A 538 19.40 15.32 -48.94
C GLY A 538 19.65 16.77 -49.38
N LYS A 539 20.89 17.23 -49.22
CA LYS A 539 21.30 18.60 -49.60
C LYS A 539 20.96 18.86 -51.07
N PRO A 540 20.26 19.97 -51.42
CA PRO A 540 19.99 20.32 -52.80
C PRO A 540 21.25 20.32 -53.67
N GLN A 541 21.18 19.69 -54.85
CA GLN A 541 22.25 19.65 -55.83
C GLN A 541 21.87 20.50 -57.04
N GLN A 542 22.77 21.38 -57.48
CA GLN A 542 22.58 22.19 -58.67
C GLN A 542 22.99 21.39 -59.92
N ILE A 543 22.17 21.45 -60.96
CA ILE A 543 22.38 20.83 -62.27
C ILE A 543 22.15 21.90 -63.34
N GLU A 544 23.08 22.03 -64.30
CA GLU A 544 22.88 22.87 -65.48
C GLU A 544 22.52 21.99 -66.68
N ILE A 545 21.39 22.29 -67.33
CA ILE A 545 20.95 21.63 -68.55
C ILE A 545 21.38 22.49 -69.74
N PRO A 546 22.29 21.99 -70.61
CA PRO A 546 22.84 22.76 -71.70
C PRO A 546 21.76 23.09 -72.75
N ARG A 547 21.85 24.29 -73.33
CA ARG A 547 21.04 24.68 -74.48
C ARG A 547 21.50 23.93 -75.73
N ASP A 548 20.61 23.12 -76.30
CA ASP A 548 20.85 22.33 -77.51
C ASP A 548 20.86 23.22 -78.77
N TYR A 549 21.95 23.98 -78.92
CA TYR A 549 22.16 24.87 -80.07
C TYR A 549 22.31 24.11 -81.40
N TRP A 550 22.52 22.79 -81.39
CA TRP A 550 22.64 21.98 -82.61
C TRP A 550 21.33 21.86 -83.37
N LYS A 551 20.19 21.81 -82.68
CA LYS A 551 18.86 21.87 -83.35
C LYS A 551 18.62 23.21 -84.03
N THR A 552 19.01 24.33 -83.41
CA THR A 552 18.97 25.64 -84.08
C THR A 552 19.96 25.73 -85.25
N LEU A 553 21.16 25.15 -85.12
CA LEU A 553 22.14 25.12 -86.21
C LEU A 553 21.64 24.31 -87.41
N LEU A 554 21.01 23.16 -87.18
CA LEU A 554 20.39 22.30 -88.21
C LEU A 554 19.13 22.91 -88.84
N LEU A 555 18.43 23.82 -88.15
CA LEU A 555 17.33 24.61 -88.73
C LEU A 555 17.82 25.79 -89.58
N VAL A 556 19.02 26.33 -89.28
CA VAL A 556 19.63 27.44 -90.04
C VAL A 556 20.46 26.93 -91.23
N LEU A 557 21.04 25.74 -91.14
CA LEU A 557 21.86 25.12 -92.20
C LEU A 557 21.17 25.07 -93.59
N PRO A 558 19.89 24.71 -93.73
CA PRO A 558 19.17 24.76 -95.01
C PRO A 558 18.99 26.19 -95.55
N VAL A 559 18.89 27.18 -94.68
CA VAL A 559 18.79 28.61 -95.06
C VAL A 559 20.15 29.13 -95.50
N LEU A 560 21.23 28.70 -94.85
CA LEU A 560 22.60 29.10 -95.19
C LEU A 560 23.08 28.47 -96.52
N PHE A 561 22.59 27.28 -96.87
CA PHE A 561 22.76 26.68 -98.20
C PHE A 561 21.89 27.28 -99.32
N LEU A 562 21.00 28.22 -98.99
CA LEU A 562 20.13 28.92 -99.95
C LEU A 562 20.63 30.34 -100.32
N VAL A 563 21.83 30.71 -99.85
CA VAL A 563 22.45 32.04 -100.01
C VAL A 563 23.92 31.91 -100.48
N LEU A 564 24.25 30.82 -101.19
CA LEU A 564 25.61 30.45 -101.61
C LEU A 564 25.61 29.91 -103.05
#